data_AF-A0A939WCV3-F1
#
_entry.id   AF-A0A939WCV3-F1
#
_cell.length_a   1.000
_cell.length_b   1.000
_cell.length_c   1.000
_cell.angle_alpha   90.00
_cell.angle_beta   90.00
_cell.angle_gamma   90.00
#
_symmetry.space_group_name_H-M   'P 1'
#
loop_
_entity.id
_entity.type
_entity.pdbx_description
1 polymer ?
#
loop_
_entity_poly.entity_id
_entity_poly.type
_entity_poly.pdbx_seq_one_letter_code
_entity_poly.pdbx_strand_id
1 'polypeptide(L)'
;MMSICFRKNRILPILACLALAFSFTGCKKKELPVFSGTTAIEAEDCLVSHSGISKNDAFGGGKAVSGIDNEKSEVSFRYDASQSGYYDLTIDYSNDGEAVLLGLFVNGHFFKQVEYPQGKGTVTETIFLDKGLNPVSFRYLPGDGSPILDRFTITSSSKHISMVVVPHEDDEILAFAGSIQQILKRGDIVKVVLLTNGDFFDIDLCTVRLRESTRALELLGVDKTDIYVMGYGDLVVESLYLAENPEDIFLGYNNMTSTRADPEMNMYEYHLLDTGEVGKYSRDHFLGDLTNVIRTCRPDVVFTTSEFEWHPDHASTFRFVRDILASLSTSCDYHPVLCESVVHGEEEEWPEELEFREDGTPIYKEFSNPFPTMETTLSWDEVTKITLTDEELALKYQAIGEFDSQNNGGKNYDGNSKFNYAFCKRDEFYWTFQY
;
A
#
# COMPACT_ATOMS: atom_id res chain seq x y z
N MET A 1 -3.17 -16.46 -47.48
CA MET A 1 -2.74 -15.13 -47.99
C MET A 1 -3.79 -14.10 -47.61
N MET A 2 -3.72 -13.59 -46.39
CA MET A 2 -4.22 -12.26 -46.01
C MET A 2 -3.56 -11.95 -44.67
N SER A 3 -2.54 -11.10 -44.75
CA SER A 3 -1.68 -10.73 -43.63
C SER A 3 -2.34 -9.56 -42.90
N ILE A 4 -2.74 -9.76 -41.65
CA ILE A 4 -3.24 -8.67 -40.80
C ILE A 4 -2.02 -8.12 -40.07
N CYS A 5 -1.63 -6.92 -40.51
CA CYS A 5 -0.46 -6.20 -40.09
C CYS A 5 -0.74 -5.51 -38.74
N PHE A 6 -0.10 -5.97 -37.66
CA PHE A 6 -0.07 -5.25 -36.40
C PHE A 6 0.63 -3.89 -36.61
N ARG A 7 -0.16 -2.81 -36.59
CA ARG A 7 0.40 -1.46 -36.54
C ARG A 7 0.93 -1.22 -35.13
N LYS A 8 2.26 -1.11 -35.02
CA LYS A 8 2.95 -0.52 -33.88
C LYS A 8 2.45 0.92 -33.69
N ASN A 9 1.55 1.13 -32.73
CA ASN A 9 1.25 2.47 -32.24
C ASN A 9 2.44 2.92 -31.38
N ARG A 10 3.11 3.96 -31.86
CA ARG A 10 4.14 4.69 -31.12
C ARG A 10 3.44 5.46 -30.01
N ILE A 11 3.61 5.01 -28.76
CA ILE A 11 3.31 5.81 -27.57
C ILE A 11 4.32 6.97 -27.58
N LEU A 12 3.85 8.20 -27.73
CA LEU A 12 4.66 9.39 -27.48
C LEU A 12 4.82 9.58 -25.97
N PRO A 13 6.00 9.98 -25.46
CA PRO A 13 6.16 10.32 -24.06
C PRO A 13 5.53 11.69 -23.84
N ILE A 14 4.38 11.75 -23.18
CA ILE A 14 3.88 12.98 -22.57
C ILE A 14 4.35 12.96 -21.11
N LEU A 15 5.62 13.29 -20.90
CA LEU A 15 6.10 13.75 -19.60
C LEU A 15 6.42 15.24 -19.75
N ALA A 16 5.43 16.07 -19.44
CA ALA A 16 5.68 17.46 -19.09
C ALA A 16 5.30 17.60 -17.62
N CYS A 17 6.29 17.44 -16.73
CA CYS A 17 6.19 17.92 -15.37
C CYS A 17 5.95 19.44 -15.42
N LEU A 18 4.70 19.88 -15.32
CA LEU A 18 4.40 21.26 -14.96
C LEU A 18 4.62 21.37 -13.44
N ALA A 19 5.82 21.77 -13.05
CA ALA A 19 6.02 22.44 -11.79
C ALA A 19 5.28 23.79 -11.87
N LEU A 20 4.02 23.83 -11.42
CA LEU A 20 3.29 25.07 -11.19
C LEU A 20 3.93 25.79 -9.99
N ALA A 21 4.95 26.59 -10.29
CA ALA A 21 5.48 27.57 -9.36
C ALA A 21 4.43 28.67 -9.16
N PHE A 22 3.57 28.52 -8.15
CA PHE A 22 2.80 29.64 -7.64
C PHE A 22 3.76 30.67 -7.03
N SER A 23 4.02 31.76 -7.76
CA SER A 23 4.67 32.94 -7.22
C SER A 23 3.66 33.74 -6.39
N PHE A 24 3.51 33.37 -5.11
CA PHE A 24 2.95 34.29 -4.13
C PHE A 24 4.02 35.34 -3.80
N THR A 25 3.83 36.55 -4.29
CA THR A 25 4.60 37.72 -3.88
C THR A 25 4.23 38.07 -2.44
N GLY A 26 5.20 38.01 -1.53
CA GLY A 26 5.12 38.74 -0.25
C GLY A 26 5.14 37.95 1.06
N CYS A 27 5.47 36.66 1.08
CA CYS A 27 5.83 35.97 2.32
C CYS A 27 7.17 35.27 2.13
N LYS A 28 8.20 35.62 2.91
CA LYS A 28 9.44 34.82 2.94
C LYS A 28 9.03 33.43 3.42
N LYS A 29 8.91 32.44 2.52
CA LYS A 29 8.79 31.04 2.93
C LYS A 29 9.97 30.77 3.87
N LYS A 30 9.69 30.40 5.12
CA LYS A 30 10.74 29.92 6.01
C LYS A 30 11.34 28.69 5.35
N GLU A 31 12.64 28.71 5.12
CA GLU A 31 13.34 27.53 4.61
C GLU A 31 13.31 26.43 5.68
N LEU A 32 13.11 25.18 5.25
CA LEU A 32 13.15 24.03 6.16
C LEU A 32 14.58 23.88 6.74
N PRO A 33 14.71 23.74 8.07
CA PRO A 33 15.98 23.36 8.69
C PRO A 33 16.53 22.08 8.06
N VAL A 34 17.86 22.02 7.87
CA VAL A 34 18.55 20.88 7.25
C VAL A 34 19.40 20.18 8.30
N PHE A 35 19.21 18.87 8.41
CA PHE A 35 19.97 18.00 9.31
C PHE A 35 20.69 16.92 8.52
N SER A 36 21.78 16.38 9.08
CA SER A 36 22.56 15.31 8.43
C SER A 36 23.31 14.47 9.46
N GLY A 37 23.71 13.27 9.04
CA GLY A 37 24.36 12.29 9.90
C GLY A 37 23.43 11.71 10.96
N THR A 38 23.97 10.91 11.88
CA THR A 38 23.20 10.22 12.92
C THR A 38 22.93 11.10 14.16
N THR A 39 22.87 12.41 13.98
CA THR A 39 22.68 13.34 15.10
C THR A 39 21.21 13.34 15.48
N ALA A 40 20.93 13.35 16.78
CA ALA A 40 19.59 13.61 17.26
C ALA A 40 19.11 15.00 16.80
N ILE A 41 17.90 15.03 16.25
CA ILE A 41 17.20 16.22 15.79
C ILE A 41 16.14 16.54 16.83
N GLU A 42 16.32 17.62 17.61
CA GLU A 42 15.29 18.05 18.55
C GLU A 42 14.07 18.57 17.76
N ALA A 43 12.86 18.18 18.14
CA ALA A 43 11.64 18.52 17.42
C ALA A 43 11.39 20.04 17.41
N GLU A 44 11.80 20.76 18.46
CA GLU A 44 11.71 22.22 18.53
C GLU A 44 12.69 22.97 17.60
N ASP A 45 13.72 22.29 17.09
CA ASP A 45 14.67 22.85 16.12
C ASP A 45 14.18 22.69 14.67
N CYS A 46 13.09 21.94 14.46
CA CYS A 46 12.41 21.81 13.19
C CYS A 46 11.54 23.05 12.87
N LEU A 47 11.04 23.15 11.64
CA LEU A 47 10.01 24.13 11.32
C LEU A 47 8.68 23.67 11.95
N VAL A 48 8.28 24.35 13.02
CA VAL A 48 7.00 24.15 13.69
C VAL A 48 5.97 25.17 13.21
N SER A 49 4.84 24.69 12.69
CA SER A 49 3.70 25.48 12.23
C SER A 49 2.45 25.10 13.01
N HIS A 50 1.66 26.10 13.42
CA HIS A 50 0.37 25.94 14.13
C HIS A 50 0.38 24.98 15.34
N SER A 51 1.54 24.77 15.96
CA SER A 51 1.74 23.87 17.10
C SER A 51 2.53 24.59 18.20
N GLY A 52 2.50 24.06 19.42
CA GLY A 52 3.13 24.65 20.60
C GLY A 52 4.49 24.03 20.93
N ILE A 53 5.48 24.88 21.24
CA ILE A 53 6.76 24.45 21.82
C ILE A 53 6.69 24.73 23.33
N SER A 54 6.82 23.70 24.14
CA SER A 54 6.77 23.81 25.60
C SER A 54 8.00 23.16 26.24
N LYS A 55 8.26 23.47 27.51
CA LYS A 55 9.36 22.82 28.24
C LYS A 55 9.02 21.36 28.47
N ASN A 56 9.98 20.48 28.18
CA ASN A 56 9.88 19.06 28.46
C ASN A 56 11.20 18.59 29.09
N ASP A 57 11.13 18.05 30.30
CA ASP A 57 12.30 17.49 30.98
C ASP A 57 12.39 15.96 30.79
N ALA A 58 11.50 15.38 29.96
CA ALA A 58 11.35 13.93 29.80
C ALA A 58 12.42 13.29 28.90
N PHE A 59 12.81 13.96 27.83
CA PHE A 59 13.89 13.54 26.94
C PHE A 59 14.92 14.68 26.80
N GLY A 60 15.86 14.63 25.87
CA GLY A 60 16.93 15.64 25.73
C GLY A 60 16.42 17.07 25.46
N GLY A 61 17.30 18.05 25.25
CA GLY A 61 16.90 19.38 24.73
C GLY A 61 16.16 20.36 25.67
N GLY A 62 15.32 19.87 26.59
CA GLY A 62 14.56 20.67 27.56
C GLY A 62 13.25 21.25 27.02
N LYS A 63 12.88 20.97 25.77
CA LYS A 63 11.60 21.34 25.14
C LYS A 63 11.09 20.19 24.27
N ALA A 64 9.82 20.29 23.87
CA ALA A 64 9.19 19.38 22.92
C ALA A 64 8.06 20.10 22.17
N VAL A 65 7.58 19.48 21.10
CA VAL A 65 6.47 19.99 20.28
C VAL A 65 5.18 19.25 20.61
N SER A 66 4.12 20.00 20.89
CA SER A 66 2.78 19.53 21.25
C SER A 66 1.72 20.32 20.47
N GLY A 67 0.45 19.93 20.53
CA GLY A 67 -0.63 20.67 19.85
C GLY A 67 -0.57 20.54 18.33
N ILE A 68 -0.14 19.37 17.86
CA ILE A 68 -0.29 18.95 16.47
C ILE A 68 -1.71 18.38 16.37
N ASP A 69 -2.73 19.24 16.30
CA ASP A 69 -4.13 18.90 16.56
C ASP A 69 -5.13 19.50 15.55
N ASN A 70 -4.62 20.12 14.48
CA ASN A 70 -5.44 20.69 13.42
C ASN A 70 -4.72 20.59 12.07
N GLU A 71 -5.48 20.66 10.97
CA GLU A 71 -5.01 20.48 9.57
C GLU A 71 -3.83 21.38 9.15
N LYS A 72 -3.52 22.45 9.90
CA LYS A 72 -2.41 23.37 9.61
C LYS A 72 -1.18 23.09 10.48
N SER A 73 -1.31 22.21 11.47
CA SER A 73 -0.23 21.82 12.36
C SER A 73 0.77 20.93 11.64
N GLU A 74 2.04 21.33 11.69
CA GLU A 74 3.12 20.60 11.04
C GLU A 74 4.43 20.77 11.81
N VAL A 75 5.19 19.68 11.92
CA VAL A 75 6.61 19.69 12.27
C VAL A 75 7.38 19.18 11.07
N SER A 76 8.29 19.98 10.53
CA SER A 76 8.94 19.66 9.25
C SER A 76 10.42 20.02 9.21
N PHE A 77 11.20 19.19 8.52
CA PHE A 77 12.62 19.40 8.30
C PHE A 77 13.08 18.77 6.99
N ARG A 78 14.35 18.99 6.63
CA ARG A 78 15.02 18.24 5.56
C ARG A 78 16.15 17.42 6.14
N TYR A 79 16.25 16.16 5.72
CA TYR A 79 17.39 15.32 6.02
C TYR A 79 18.28 15.18 4.78
N ASP A 80 19.56 15.49 4.91
CA ASP A 80 20.58 15.32 3.88
C ASP A 80 21.19 13.92 3.98
N ALA A 81 20.60 12.96 3.24
CA ALA A 81 21.03 11.58 3.22
C ALA A 81 22.31 11.42 2.40
N SER A 82 23.32 10.76 2.97
CA SER A 82 24.63 10.58 2.32
C SER A 82 24.58 9.65 1.11
N GLN A 83 23.59 8.75 1.05
CA GLN A 83 23.32 7.80 -0.02
C GLN A 83 21.82 7.50 -0.09
N SER A 84 21.35 7.01 -1.24
CA SER A 84 19.98 6.50 -1.35
C SER A 84 19.86 5.18 -0.60
N GLY A 85 18.74 4.94 0.07
CA GLY A 85 18.44 3.67 0.74
C GLY A 85 17.43 3.81 1.87
N TYR A 86 17.22 2.72 2.61
CA TYR A 86 16.36 2.73 3.77
C TYR A 86 17.04 3.31 5.01
N TYR A 87 16.26 4.06 5.77
CA TYR A 87 16.66 4.67 7.03
C TYR A 87 15.57 4.40 8.07
N ASP A 88 15.99 4.03 9.28
CA ASP A 88 15.13 3.99 10.45
C ASP A 88 15.00 5.41 11.01
N LEU A 89 13.79 5.97 10.93
CA LEU A 89 13.35 7.19 11.58
C LEU A 89 12.78 6.82 12.95
N THR A 90 13.60 6.99 13.97
CA THR A 90 13.27 6.77 15.38
C THR A 90 12.73 8.07 15.98
N ILE A 91 11.56 8.01 16.63
CA ILE A 91 10.85 9.17 17.18
C ILE A 91 10.68 8.96 18.68
N ASP A 92 11.33 9.79 19.48
CA ASP A 92 11.11 9.88 20.92
C ASP A 92 9.89 10.75 21.18
N TYR A 93 8.96 10.24 22.00
CA TYR A 93 7.65 10.85 22.17
C TYR A 93 7.09 10.67 23.59
N SER A 94 6.10 11.48 23.91
CA SER A 94 5.20 11.21 25.04
C SER A 94 3.74 11.38 24.64
N ASN A 95 2.89 10.48 25.12
CA ASN A 95 1.44 10.51 24.92
C ASN A 95 0.74 10.26 26.27
N ASP A 96 0.00 11.26 26.76
CA ASP A 96 -0.65 11.20 28.08
C ASP A 96 -2.01 10.47 28.06
N GLY A 97 -2.50 10.07 26.88
CA GLY A 97 -3.78 9.38 26.68
C GLY A 97 -3.65 7.95 26.16
N GLU A 98 -4.76 7.42 25.64
CA GLU A 98 -4.76 6.18 24.84
C GLU A 98 -3.85 6.31 23.62
N ALA A 99 -3.50 5.20 22.98
CA ALA A 99 -2.72 5.22 21.73
C ALA A 99 -3.37 6.16 20.70
N VAL A 100 -2.54 6.98 20.04
CA VAL A 100 -2.97 7.94 19.02
C VAL A 100 -2.15 7.77 17.75
N LEU A 101 -2.69 8.21 16.63
CA LEU A 101 -1.96 8.28 15.37
C LEU A 101 -1.46 9.70 15.10
N LEU A 102 -0.39 9.83 14.29
CA LEU A 102 0.00 11.09 13.66
C LEU A 102 0.58 10.84 12.25
N GLY A 103 0.11 11.59 11.26
CA GLY A 103 0.54 11.49 9.86
C GLY A 103 2.03 11.80 9.66
N LEU A 104 2.76 10.88 9.04
CA LEU A 104 4.14 11.02 8.58
C LEU A 104 4.16 11.16 7.05
N PHE A 105 4.87 12.18 6.57
CA PHE A 105 5.07 12.48 5.16
C PHE A 105 6.55 12.43 4.81
N VAL A 106 6.87 11.82 3.67
CA VAL A 106 8.23 11.74 3.12
C VAL A 106 8.21 12.31 1.71
N ASN A 107 9.14 13.22 1.44
CA ASN A 107 9.25 13.92 0.15
C ASN A 107 7.94 14.58 -0.31
N GLY A 108 7.13 15.03 0.65
CA GLY A 108 5.88 15.76 0.43
C GLY A 108 4.63 14.90 0.28
N HIS A 109 4.76 13.56 0.30
CA HIS A 109 3.66 12.62 0.16
C HIS A 109 3.42 11.82 1.42
N PHE A 110 2.16 11.42 1.62
CA PHE A 110 1.74 10.60 2.74
C PHE A 110 2.50 9.28 2.74
N PHE A 111 3.15 8.96 3.87
CA PHE A 111 3.83 7.69 4.08
C PHE A 111 3.00 6.76 4.95
N LYS A 112 2.63 7.17 6.17
CA LYS A 112 1.67 6.43 7.02
C LYS A 112 1.19 7.31 8.18
N GLN A 113 0.13 6.90 8.86
CA GLN A 113 -0.23 7.40 10.18
C GLN A 113 0.52 6.58 11.23
N VAL A 114 1.52 7.15 11.90
CA VAL A 114 2.36 6.45 12.88
C VAL A 114 1.61 6.32 14.19
N GLU A 115 1.58 5.12 14.80
CA GLU A 115 0.97 4.92 16.11
C GLU A 115 1.93 5.32 17.25
N TYR A 116 1.40 6.03 18.25
CA TYR A 116 2.08 6.47 19.45
C TYR A 116 1.37 5.89 20.68
N PRO A 117 1.84 4.75 21.23
CA PRO A 117 1.26 4.10 22.40
C PRO A 117 1.22 5.00 23.64
N GLN A 118 0.33 4.69 24.60
CA GLN A 118 0.26 5.42 25.87
C GLN A 118 1.61 5.46 26.59
N GLY A 119 1.96 6.64 27.11
CA GLY A 119 3.12 6.88 27.94
C GLY A 119 4.29 7.50 27.19
N LYS A 120 5.49 7.33 27.74
CA LYS A 120 6.74 7.84 27.20
C LYS A 120 7.48 6.70 26.54
N GLY A 121 7.97 6.91 25.32
CA GLY A 121 8.66 5.85 24.60
C GLY A 121 9.31 6.31 23.32
N THR A 122 9.61 5.33 22.49
CA THR A 122 10.23 5.51 21.19
C THR A 122 9.47 4.63 20.20
N VAL A 123 9.12 5.19 19.03
CA VAL A 123 8.61 4.44 17.87
C VAL A 123 9.60 4.55 16.72
N THR A 124 9.60 3.60 15.80
CA THR A 124 10.56 3.60 14.68
C THR A 124 9.89 3.16 13.40
N GLU A 125 10.05 3.98 12.37
CA GLU A 125 9.55 3.71 11.03
C GLU A 125 10.71 3.64 10.04
N THR A 126 10.70 2.64 9.17
CA THR A 126 11.70 2.54 8.10
C THR A 126 11.18 3.27 6.86
N ILE A 127 11.90 4.31 6.43
CA ILE A 127 11.57 5.14 5.28
C ILE A 127 12.70 5.08 4.25
N PHE A 128 12.37 5.20 2.96
CA PHE A 128 13.39 5.36 1.93
C PHE A 128 13.72 6.84 1.74
N LEU A 129 15.01 7.16 1.69
CA LEU A 129 15.50 8.50 1.41
C LEU A 129 16.43 8.44 0.20
N ASP A 130 16.24 9.35 -0.75
CA ASP A 130 17.17 9.53 -1.87
C ASP A 130 18.44 10.22 -1.38
N LYS A 131 19.59 10.01 -2.04
CA LYS A 131 20.79 10.78 -1.74
C LYS A 131 20.51 12.29 -1.87
N GLY A 132 20.88 13.04 -0.84
CA GLY A 132 20.67 14.49 -0.76
C GLY A 132 19.48 14.86 0.13
N LEU A 133 18.84 15.99 -0.19
CA LEU A 133 17.83 16.61 0.67
C LEU A 133 16.45 15.95 0.50
N ASN A 134 15.95 15.36 1.59
CA ASN A 134 14.62 14.76 1.67
C ASN A 134 13.77 15.52 2.69
N PRO A 135 12.67 16.20 2.28
CA PRO A 135 11.69 16.72 3.22
C PRO A 135 11.03 15.59 4.01
N VAL A 136 10.96 15.74 5.33
CA VAL A 136 10.21 14.87 6.24
C VAL A 136 9.30 15.76 7.07
N SER A 137 8.03 15.37 7.23
CA SER A 137 7.12 16.11 8.09
C SER A 137 6.10 15.25 8.81
N PHE A 138 5.66 15.75 9.96
CA PHE A 138 4.58 15.22 10.77
C PHE A 138 3.42 16.19 10.72
N ARG A 139 2.25 15.73 10.28
CA ARG A 139 1.06 16.56 10.03
C ARG A 139 -0.15 15.90 10.65
N TYR A 140 -1.05 16.72 11.18
CA TYR A 140 -2.34 16.24 11.65
C TYR A 140 -3.24 15.87 10.45
N LEU A 141 -3.78 14.66 10.48
CA LEU A 141 -4.72 14.10 9.53
C LEU A 141 -6.04 13.73 10.21
N PRO A 142 -7.12 13.45 9.44
CA PRO A 142 -8.35 12.91 10.00
C PRO A 142 -8.06 11.70 10.90
N GLY A 143 -8.64 11.73 12.10
CA GLY A 143 -8.53 10.65 13.07
C GLY A 143 -7.18 10.51 13.79
N ASP A 144 -6.25 11.45 13.57
CA ASP A 144 -5.06 11.59 14.40
C ASP A 144 -5.39 12.08 15.81
N GLY A 145 -4.45 11.84 16.73
CA GLY A 145 -4.38 12.54 18.00
C GLY A 145 -3.19 13.50 18.03
N SER A 146 -2.81 13.94 19.22
CA SER A 146 -1.74 14.92 19.40
C SER A 146 -0.66 14.40 20.35
N PRO A 147 0.20 13.46 19.90
CA PRO A 147 1.34 13.06 20.67
C PRO A 147 2.30 14.25 20.81
N ILE A 148 3.12 14.23 21.87
CA ILE A 148 4.19 15.20 22.07
C ILE A 148 5.45 14.61 21.42
N LEU A 149 5.95 15.27 20.37
CA LEU A 149 7.18 14.89 19.68
C LEU A 149 8.37 15.57 20.35
N ASP A 150 9.38 14.79 20.71
CA ASP A 150 10.56 15.31 21.40
C ASP A 150 11.78 15.32 20.48
N ARG A 151 12.14 14.16 19.91
CA ARG A 151 13.39 14.02 19.19
C ARG A 151 13.32 12.99 18.08
N PHE A 152 14.00 13.26 16.97
CA PHE A 152 14.14 12.34 15.85
C PHE A 152 15.57 11.86 15.73
N THR A 153 15.77 10.57 15.49
CA THR A 153 17.07 9.98 15.14
C THR A 153 16.92 9.22 13.83
N ILE A 154 17.79 9.51 12.87
CA ILE A 154 17.78 8.86 11.55
C ILE A 154 19.07 8.08 11.38
N THR A 155 18.94 6.77 11.15
CA THR A 155 20.08 5.85 10.93
C THR A 155 19.82 4.96 9.74
N SER A 156 20.86 4.49 9.04
CA SER A 156 20.66 3.57 7.92
C SER A 156 20.05 2.26 8.43
N SER A 157 19.05 1.77 7.71
CA SER A 157 18.36 0.51 8.01
C SER A 157 18.87 -0.61 7.10
N SER A 158 18.84 -1.84 7.62
CA SER A 158 19.04 -3.06 6.81
C SER A 158 17.72 -3.74 6.46
N LYS A 159 16.58 -3.20 6.89
CA LYS A 159 15.26 -3.73 6.56
C LYS A 159 14.91 -3.38 5.13
N HIS A 160 14.11 -4.25 4.54
CA HIS A 160 13.55 -4.08 3.20
C HIS A 160 12.03 -3.88 3.28
N ILE A 161 11.48 -3.19 2.29
CA ILE A 161 10.03 -3.02 2.15
C ILE A 161 9.56 -3.83 0.95
N SER A 162 8.58 -4.70 1.16
CA SER A 162 7.81 -5.34 0.09
C SER A 162 6.40 -4.74 0.04
N MET A 163 5.85 -4.59 -1.15
CA MET A 163 4.50 -4.05 -1.34
C MET A 163 3.61 -5.06 -2.06
N VAL A 164 2.42 -5.32 -1.53
CA VAL A 164 1.39 -6.15 -2.17
C VAL A 164 0.31 -5.21 -2.71
N VAL A 165 0.11 -5.18 -4.02
CA VAL A 165 -0.89 -4.33 -4.69
C VAL A 165 -1.94 -5.23 -5.32
N VAL A 166 -3.17 -5.17 -4.81
CA VAL A 166 -4.27 -6.04 -5.25
C VAL A 166 -5.53 -5.23 -5.59
N PRO A 167 -6.35 -5.71 -6.55
CA PRO A 167 -7.55 -5.01 -6.95
C PRO A 167 -8.62 -5.03 -5.83
N HIS A 168 -8.84 -6.18 -5.18
CA HIS A 168 -9.94 -6.38 -4.22
C HIS A 168 -9.44 -6.91 -2.87
N GLU A 169 -10.25 -6.67 -1.83
CA GLU A 169 -10.02 -7.20 -0.48
C GLU A 169 -10.33 -8.70 -0.37
N ASP A 170 -9.29 -9.52 -0.42
CA ASP A 170 -9.23 -10.99 -0.29
C ASP A 170 -8.01 -11.50 -1.07
N ASP A 171 -7.77 -10.93 -2.25
CA ASP A 171 -6.66 -11.24 -3.15
C ASP A 171 -5.29 -11.24 -2.46
N GLU A 172 -5.05 -10.31 -1.54
CA GLU A 172 -3.79 -10.21 -0.79
C GLU A 172 -3.54 -11.44 0.07
N ILE A 173 -4.61 -12.07 0.57
CA ILE A 173 -4.56 -13.29 1.37
C ILE A 173 -4.57 -14.52 0.46
N LEU A 174 -5.41 -14.55 -0.57
CA LEU A 174 -5.52 -15.67 -1.50
C LEU A 174 -4.17 -15.95 -2.20
N ALA A 175 -3.54 -14.92 -2.75
CA ALA A 175 -2.32 -15.06 -3.54
C ALA A 175 -1.02 -14.94 -2.73
N PHE A 176 -1.00 -14.15 -1.64
CA PHE A 176 0.26 -13.71 -1.01
C PHE A 176 0.40 -13.94 0.50
N ALA A 177 -0.56 -14.57 1.18
CA ALA A 177 -0.49 -14.76 2.64
C ALA A 177 0.78 -15.47 3.13
N GLY A 178 1.29 -16.46 2.38
CA GLY A 178 2.54 -17.15 2.68
C GLY A 178 3.75 -16.22 2.53
N SER A 179 3.81 -15.47 1.43
CA SER A 179 4.83 -14.44 1.21
C SER A 179 4.85 -13.39 2.31
N ILE A 180 3.68 -12.84 2.67
CA ILE A 180 3.53 -11.85 3.73
C ILE A 180 4.14 -12.36 5.03
N GLN A 181 3.72 -13.56 5.47
CA GLN A 181 4.24 -14.18 6.70
C GLN A 181 5.76 -14.38 6.65
N GLN A 182 6.30 -14.87 5.53
CA GLN A 182 7.73 -15.13 5.39
C GLN A 182 8.56 -13.84 5.34
N ILE A 183 8.03 -12.75 4.77
CA ILE A 183 8.68 -11.42 4.78
C ILE A 183 8.73 -10.88 6.21
N LEU A 184 7.60 -10.84 6.91
CA LEU A 184 7.52 -10.33 8.28
C LEU A 184 8.41 -11.14 9.24
N LYS A 185 8.46 -12.47 9.08
CA LYS A 185 9.31 -13.36 9.89
C LYS A 185 10.81 -13.07 9.74
N ARG A 186 11.25 -12.46 8.64
CA ARG A 186 12.65 -12.02 8.45
C ARG A 186 12.94 -10.68 9.13
N GLY A 187 11.92 -9.97 9.63
CA GLY A 187 12.03 -8.63 10.20
C GLY A 187 11.96 -7.51 9.15
N ASP A 188 11.61 -7.85 7.90
CA ASP A 188 11.29 -6.92 6.83
C ASP A 188 9.85 -6.41 6.97
N ILE A 189 9.47 -5.43 6.15
CA ILE A 189 8.18 -4.75 6.23
C ILE A 189 7.34 -5.12 5.01
N VAL A 190 6.05 -5.38 5.26
CA VAL A 190 5.04 -5.56 4.21
C VAL A 190 4.09 -4.37 4.25
N LYS A 191 3.87 -3.76 3.09
CA LYS A 191 2.84 -2.75 2.85
C LYS A 191 1.79 -3.31 1.90
N VAL A 192 0.51 -3.16 2.22
CA VAL A 192 -0.58 -3.68 1.39
C VAL A 192 -1.37 -2.52 0.81
N VAL A 193 -1.64 -2.56 -0.49
CA VAL A 193 -2.38 -1.54 -1.22
C VAL A 193 -3.63 -2.20 -1.81
N LEU A 194 -4.79 -1.83 -1.26
CA LEU A 194 -6.11 -2.27 -1.69
C LEU A 194 -6.67 -1.21 -2.65
N LEU A 195 -6.79 -1.56 -3.94
CA LEU A 195 -7.13 -0.56 -4.96
C LEU A 195 -8.62 -0.20 -4.94
N THR A 196 -9.49 -1.18 -4.78
CA THR A 196 -10.94 -1.00 -4.75
C THR A 196 -11.53 -1.39 -3.40
N ASN A 197 -12.84 -1.20 -3.25
CA ASN A 197 -13.62 -1.59 -2.08
C ASN A 197 -14.33 -2.96 -2.23
N GLY A 198 -14.15 -3.64 -3.37
CA GLY A 198 -14.80 -4.93 -3.64
C GLY A 198 -16.34 -4.88 -3.52
N ASP A 199 -16.93 -3.73 -3.78
CA ASP A 199 -18.30 -3.36 -3.41
C ASP A 199 -19.30 -3.45 -4.58
N PHE A 200 -19.04 -4.35 -5.54
CA PHE A 200 -19.89 -4.54 -6.73
C PHE A 200 -21.37 -4.77 -6.40
N PHE A 201 -21.66 -5.64 -5.42
CA PHE A 201 -23.04 -6.05 -5.11
C PHE A 201 -23.79 -5.09 -4.20
N ASP A 202 -23.09 -4.35 -3.34
CA ASP A 202 -23.67 -3.41 -2.39
C ASP A 202 -22.61 -2.42 -1.90
N ILE A 203 -22.98 -1.14 -1.86
CA ILE A 203 -22.17 -0.05 -1.34
C ILE A 203 -21.72 -0.26 0.11
N ASP A 204 -22.57 -0.92 0.91
CA ASP A 204 -22.31 -1.18 2.32
C ASP A 204 -21.17 -2.21 2.50
N LEU A 205 -20.82 -2.98 1.46
CA LEU A 205 -19.71 -3.94 1.49
C LEU A 205 -18.34 -3.27 1.63
N CYS A 206 -18.19 -2.00 1.24
CA CYS A 206 -16.93 -1.26 1.38
C CYS A 206 -16.37 -1.36 2.80
N THR A 207 -17.19 -1.08 3.83
CA THR A 207 -16.72 -1.20 5.23
C THR A 207 -16.61 -2.65 5.70
N VAL A 208 -17.45 -3.55 5.20
CA VAL A 208 -17.42 -4.98 5.58
C VAL A 208 -16.12 -5.61 5.10
N ARG A 209 -15.83 -5.53 3.79
CA ARG A 209 -14.66 -6.13 3.16
C ARG A 209 -13.36 -5.52 3.67
N LEU A 210 -13.30 -4.20 3.84
CA LEU A 210 -12.13 -3.54 4.41
C LEU A 210 -11.83 -4.04 5.84
N ARG A 211 -12.86 -4.21 6.68
CA ARG A 211 -12.70 -4.77 8.03
C ARG A 211 -12.27 -6.23 7.99
N GLU A 212 -12.77 -7.03 7.06
CA GLU A 212 -12.38 -8.44 6.87
C GLU A 212 -10.90 -8.55 6.48
N SER A 213 -10.48 -7.82 5.44
CA SER A 213 -9.08 -7.77 5.01
C SER A 213 -8.14 -7.27 6.12
N THR A 214 -8.54 -6.22 6.83
CA THR A 214 -7.74 -5.70 7.96
C THR A 214 -7.51 -6.77 9.02
N ARG A 215 -8.56 -7.50 9.45
CA ARG A 215 -8.41 -8.58 10.44
C ARG A 215 -7.56 -9.73 9.91
N ALA A 216 -7.72 -10.09 8.64
CA ALA A 216 -6.93 -11.14 8.00
C ALA A 216 -5.44 -10.78 7.94
N LEU A 217 -5.12 -9.53 7.59
CA LEU A 217 -3.76 -9.00 7.55
C LEU A 217 -3.12 -8.87 8.93
N GLU A 218 -3.87 -8.38 9.93
CA GLU A 218 -3.42 -8.32 11.33
C GLU A 218 -3.15 -9.72 11.89
N LEU A 219 -3.94 -10.74 11.51
CA LEU A 219 -3.70 -12.15 11.83
C LEU A 219 -2.33 -12.65 11.31
N LEU A 220 -1.90 -12.17 10.14
CA LEU A 220 -0.59 -12.48 9.57
C LEU A 220 0.55 -11.63 10.17
N GLY A 221 0.23 -10.62 10.98
CA GLY A 221 1.17 -9.72 11.64
C GLY A 221 1.47 -8.43 10.88
N VAL A 222 0.69 -8.09 9.85
CA VAL A 222 0.79 -6.78 9.18
C VAL A 222 0.26 -5.70 10.12
N ASP A 223 1.01 -4.62 10.28
CA ASP A 223 0.56 -3.44 10.99
C ASP A 223 -0.58 -2.77 10.20
N LYS A 224 -1.72 -2.50 10.85
CA LYS A 224 -2.87 -1.83 10.23
C LYS A 224 -2.48 -0.52 9.53
N THR A 225 -1.49 0.20 10.05
CA THR A 225 -1.00 1.47 9.49
C THR A 225 -0.14 1.28 8.23
N ASP A 226 0.20 0.04 7.86
CA ASP A 226 0.85 -0.34 6.60
C ASP A 226 -0.16 -0.85 5.54
N ILE A 227 -1.46 -0.73 5.81
CA ILE A 227 -2.55 -0.99 4.85
C ILE A 227 -3.02 0.34 4.24
N TYR A 228 -2.84 0.49 2.92
CA TYR A 228 -3.29 1.63 2.14
C TYR A 228 -4.62 1.31 1.47
N VAL A 229 -5.65 2.07 1.84
CA VAL A 229 -6.95 2.03 1.19
C VAL A 229 -6.97 3.06 0.07
N MET A 230 -7.03 2.63 -1.19
CA MET A 230 -7.20 3.57 -2.30
C MET A 230 -8.68 3.94 -2.45
N GLY A 231 -9.58 3.00 -2.19
CA GLY A 231 -11.00 3.24 -2.02
C GLY A 231 -11.77 3.45 -3.32
N TYR A 232 -11.23 3.02 -4.46
CA TYR A 232 -11.93 3.10 -5.74
C TYR A 232 -13.09 2.09 -5.80
N GLY A 233 -14.05 2.32 -6.70
CA GLY A 233 -15.20 1.40 -6.86
C GLY A 233 -14.78 0.12 -7.57
N ASP A 234 -15.43 -0.98 -7.26
CA ASP A 234 -15.25 -2.23 -8.01
C ASP A 234 -15.61 -2.05 -9.51
N LEU A 235 -14.90 -2.76 -10.39
CA LEU A 235 -14.96 -2.74 -11.86
C LEU A 235 -14.58 -1.41 -12.54
N VAL A 236 -14.04 -0.44 -11.81
CA VAL A 236 -13.62 0.83 -12.42
C VAL A 236 -12.19 0.78 -12.97
N VAL A 237 -11.32 -0.10 -12.47
CA VAL A 237 -9.86 -0.03 -12.70
C VAL A 237 -9.51 -0.13 -14.18
N GLU A 238 -10.16 -1.05 -14.93
CA GLU A 238 -9.96 -1.13 -16.38
C GLU A 238 -10.41 0.14 -17.12
N SER A 239 -11.57 0.69 -16.73
CA SER A 239 -12.08 1.93 -17.32
C SER A 239 -11.12 3.09 -17.10
N LEU A 240 -10.50 3.17 -15.91
CA LEU A 240 -9.46 4.14 -15.60
C LEU A 240 -8.19 3.89 -16.44
N TYR A 241 -7.77 2.64 -16.61
CA TYR A 241 -6.59 2.31 -17.41
C TYR A 241 -6.75 2.70 -18.88
N LEU A 242 -7.93 2.44 -19.44
CA LEU A 242 -8.26 2.69 -20.85
C LEU A 242 -8.70 4.14 -21.13
N ALA A 243 -8.83 4.99 -20.10
CA ALA A 243 -9.28 6.37 -20.25
C ALA A 243 -8.38 7.16 -21.21
N GLU A 244 -8.99 7.69 -22.29
CA GLU A 244 -8.31 8.57 -23.26
C GLU A 244 -7.99 9.93 -22.65
N ASN A 245 -8.95 10.50 -21.90
CA ASN A 245 -8.77 11.72 -21.13
C ASN A 245 -8.61 11.37 -19.64
N PRO A 246 -7.46 11.69 -19.01
CA PRO A 246 -7.19 11.25 -17.65
C PRO A 246 -8.08 11.90 -16.59
N GLU A 247 -8.71 13.05 -16.90
CA GLU A 247 -9.61 13.78 -16.01
C GLU A 247 -11.07 13.29 -16.08
N ASP A 248 -11.41 12.39 -17.01
CA ASP A 248 -12.77 11.87 -17.11
C ASP A 248 -13.18 11.16 -15.81
N ILE A 249 -14.40 11.44 -15.35
CA ILE A 249 -14.96 10.87 -14.13
C ILE A 249 -15.86 9.70 -14.50
N PHE A 250 -15.47 8.51 -14.04
CA PHE A 250 -16.19 7.26 -14.27
C PHE A 250 -17.22 7.00 -13.18
N LEU A 251 -18.37 6.45 -13.59
CA LEU A 251 -19.43 6.01 -12.67
C LEU A 251 -19.19 4.54 -12.34
N GLY A 252 -18.90 4.25 -11.07
CA GLY A 252 -18.83 2.88 -10.55
C GLY A 252 -20.19 2.19 -10.55
N TYR A 253 -20.20 0.86 -10.48
CA TYR A 253 -21.42 0.06 -10.57
C TYR A 253 -22.42 0.37 -9.45
N ASN A 254 -21.92 0.72 -8.27
CA ASN A 254 -22.67 1.19 -7.11
C ASN A 254 -23.16 2.67 -7.22
N ASN A 255 -23.08 3.28 -8.41
CA ASN A 255 -23.43 4.68 -8.71
C ASN A 255 -22.53 5.74 -8.04
N MET A 256 -21.29 5.38 -7.71
CA MET A 256 -20.32 6.30 -7.10
C MET A 256 -19.33 6.85 -8.11
N THR A 257 -18.70 7.96 -7.77
CA THR A 257 -17.67 8.62 -8.60
C THR A 257 -16.49 9.10 -7.77
N SER A 258 -16.39 8.68 -6.51
CA SER A 258 -15.38 9.16 -5.56
C SER A 258 -14.99 8.07 -4.58
N THR A 259 -13.74 8.15 -4.12
CA THR A 259 -13.16 7.15 -3.23
C THR A 259 -13.85 7.12 -1.88
N ARG A 260 -13.79 5.95 -1.22
CA ARG A 260 -14.33 5.71 0.11
C ARG A 260 -13.47 4.76 0.93
N ALA A 261 -13.53 4.90 2.26
CA ALA A 261 -12.94 4.01 3.24
C ALA A 261 -13.88 3.85 4.46
N ASP A 262 -13.32 3.46 5.62
CA ASP A 262 -14.05 3.29 6.87
C ASP A 262 -13.49 4.19 8.00
N PRO A 263 -14.00 5.43 8.13
CA PRO A 263 -13.60 6.35 9.19
C PRO A 263 -13.88 5.84 10.60
N GLU A 264 -14.80 4.88 10.81
CA GLU A 264 -15.05 4.31 12.15
C GLU A 264 -13.88 3.44 12.63
N MET A 265 -13.13 2.84 11.69
CA MET A 265 -11.93 2.06 11.94
C MET A 265 -10.64 2.90 11.94
N ASN A 266 -10.78 4.22 11.83
CA ASN A 266 -9.69 5.16 11.60
C ASN A 266 -8.92 4.88 10.30
N MET A 267 -9.64 4.48 9.24
CA MET A 267 -9.07 4.21 7.92
C MET A 267 -9.66 5.17 6.91
N TYR A 268 -8.78 5.82 6.16
CA TYR A 268 -9.13 6.84 5.17
C TYR A 268 -8.46 6.52 3.84
N GLU A 269 -9.01 7.09 2.77
CA GLU A 269 -8.53 6.90 1.42
C GLU A 269 -7.17 7.60 1.25
N TYR A 270 -6.24 6.96 0.55
CA TYR A 270 -4.91 7.49 0.30
C TYR A 270 -4.95 8.91 -0.28
N HIS A 271 -5.84 9.16 -1.25
CA HIS A 271 -5.98 10.49 -1.86
C HIS A 271 -6.32 11.57 -0.83
N LEU A 272 -7.21 11.27 0.12
CA LEU A 272 -7.59 12.19 1.19
C LEU A 272 -6.42 12.46 2.13
N LEU A 273 -5.68 11.42 2.50
CA LEU A 273 -4.51 11.54 3.37
C LEU A 273 -3.35 12.28 2.70
N ASP A 274 -3.13 12.10 1.39
CA ASP A 274 -2.05 12.74 0.63
C ASP A 274 -2.37 14.19 0.24
N THR A 275 -3.62 14.47 -0.17
CA THR A 275 -4.01 15.76 -0.79
C THR A 275 -4.92 16.64 0.06
N GLY A 276 -5.61 16.07 1.04
CA GLY A 276 -6.64 16.75 1.84
C GLY A 276 -8.04 16.77 1.21
N GLU A 277 -8.25 16.15 0.04
CA GLU A 277 -9.55 16.03 -0.62
C GLU A 277 -9.87 14.58 -0.99
N VAL A 278 -11.15 14.25 -1.16
CA VAL A 278 -11.55 12.90 -1.60
C VAL A 278 -11.25 12.69 -3.09
N GLY A 279 -10.69 11.53 -3.41
CA GLY A 279 -10.36 11.16 -4.78
C GLY A 279 -11.59 11.00 -5.66
N LYS A 280 -11.46 11.32 -6.94
CA LYS A 280 -12.46 11.01 -7.98
C LYS A 280 -12.06 9.75 -8.73
N TYR A 281 -13.04 9.01 -9.24
CA TYR A 281 -12.81 7.89 -10.15
C TYR A 281 -12.35 8.42 -11.51
N SER A 282 -11.12 8.90 -11.57
CA SER A 282 -10.43 9.39 -12.76
C SER A 282 -9.06 8.74 -12.82
N ARG A 283 -8.54 8.60 -14.03
CA ARG A 283 -7.21 8.00 -14.24
C ARG A 283 -6.13 8.86 -13.59
N ASP A 284 -6.28 10.19 -13.62
CA ASP A 284 -5.29 11.11 -13.04
C ASP A 284 -5.10 10.89 -11.54
N HIS A 285 -6.21 10.81 -10.79
CA HIS A 285 -6.14 10.55 -9.35
C HIS A 285 -5.63 9.13 -9.07
N PHE A 286 -6.15 8.12 -9.75
CA PHE A 286 -5.74 6.72 -9.52
C PHE A 286 -4.26 6.50 -9.81
N LEU A 287 -3.79 6.97 -10.97
CA LEU A 287 -2.40 6.86 -11.36
C LEU A 287 -1.49 7.68 -10.44
N GLY A 288 -1.93 8.88 -10.05
CA GLY A 288 -1.23 9.73 -9.10
C GLY A 288 -1.05 9.06 -7.75
N ASP A 289 -2.13 8.56 -7.15
CA ASP A 289 -2.14 7.88 -5.86
C ASP A 289 -1.22 6.65 -5.86
N LEU A 290 -1.40 5.75 -6.83
CA LEU A 290 -0.60 4.53 -6.93
C LEU A 290 0.88 4.83 -7.21
N THR A 291 1.17 5.83 -8.05
CA THR A 291 2.55 6.27 -8.29
C THR A 291 3.17 6.85 -7.02
N ASN A 292 2.42 7.66 -6.28
CA ASN A 292 2.92 8.32 -5.07
C ASN A 292 3.19 7.32 -3.96
N VAL A 293 2.31 6.34 -3.72
CA VAL A 293 2.55 5.31 -2.68
C VAL A 293 3.79 4.47 -3.01
N ILE A 294 3.94 4.01 -4.27
CA ILE A 294 5.10 3.23 -4.71
C ILE A 294 6.38 4.07 -4.63
N ARG A 295 6.34 5.32 -5.09
CA ARG A 295 7.51 6.21 -5.09
C ARG A 295 7.93 6.63 -3.68
N THR A 296 6.99 6.77 -2.74
CA THR A 296 7.27 7.20 -1.37
C THR A 296 7.78 6.03 -0.52
N CYS A 297 7.20 4.85 -0.69
CA CYS A 297 7.61 3.65 0.05
C CYS A 297 8.84 2.97 -0.54
N ARG A 298 9.07 3.11 -1.86
CA ARG A 298 10.21 2.53 -2.59
C ARG A 298 10.42 1.05 -2.30
N PRO A 299 9.39 0.18 -2.46
CA PRO A 299 9.54 -1.24 -2.15
C PRO A 299 10.60 -1.91 -3.03
N ASP A 300 11.41 -2.81 -2.47
CA ASP A 300 12.35 -3.63 -3.25
C ASP A 300 11.62 -4.67 -4.11
N VAL A 301 10.46 -5.14 -3.62
CA VAL A 301 9.63 -6.14 -4.29
C VAL A 301 8.18 -5.67 -4.29
N VAL A 302 7.52 -5.75 -5.45
CA VAL A 302 6.10 -5.48 -5.61
C VAL A 302 5.40 -6.77 -6.04
N PHE A 303 4.40 -7.21 -5.30
CA PHE A 303 3.54 -8.35 -5.63
C PHE A 303 2.21 -7.84 -6.20
N THR A 304 1.70 -8.46 -7.25
CA THR A 304 0.41 -8.10 -7.86
C THR A 304 -0.21 -9.23 -8.68
N THR A 305 -1.47 -9.07 -9.06
CA THR A 305 -2.26 -10.01 -9.90
C THR A 305 -1.77 -10.02 -11.35
N SER A 306 -2.19 -10.99 -12.16
CA SER A 306 -1.65 -11.20 -13.51
C SER A 306 -2.38 -10.42 -14.61
N GLU A 307 -1.67 -10.01 -15.67
CA GLU A 307 -2.30 -9.41 -16.86
C GLU A 307 -3.14 -10.39 -17.68
N PHE A 308 -2.96 -11.69 -17.44
CA PHE A 308 -3.63 -12.78 -18.15
C PHE A 308 -4.91 -13.25 -17.43
N GLU A 309 -5.22 -12.70 -16.25
CA GLU A 309 -6.47 -13.02 -15.56
C GLU A 309 -7.68 -12.55 -16.37
N TRP A 310 -8.78 -13.32 -16.31
CA TRP A 310 -10.00 -12.95 -17.02
C TRP A 310 -10.70 -11.74 -16.38
N HIS A 311 -10.46 -11.48 -15.09
CA HIS A 311 -11.07 -10.37 -14.38
C HIS A 311 -10.41 -9.03 -14.78
N PRO A 312 -11.19 -8.05 -15.29
CA PRO A 312 -10.63 -6.83 -15.88
C PRO A 312 -9.83 -5.97 -14.89
N ASP A 313 -10.26 -5.91 -13.63
CA ASP A 313 -9.53 -5.16 -12.61
C ASP A 313 -8.19 -5.81 -12.25
N HIS A 314 -8.09 -7.14 -12.25
CA HIS A 314 -6.84 -7.86 -11.99
C HIS A 314 -5.84 -7.60 -13.10
N ALA A 315 -6.28 -7.76 -14.35
CA ALA A 315 -5.44 -7.51 -15.50
C ALA A 315 -4.99 -6.04 -15.60
N SER A 316 -5.87 -5.10 -15.27
CA SER A 316 -5.58 -3.67 -15.32
C SER A 316 -4.70 -3.20 -14.16
N THR A 317 -4.82 -3.84 -13.00
CA THR A 317 -3.94 -3.64 -11.84
C THR A 317 -2.49 -3.97 -12.21
N PHE A 318 -2.24 -5.14 -12.81
CA PHE A 318 -0.90 -5.48 -13.31
C PHE A 318 -0.37 -4.42 -14.27
N ARG A 319 -1.18 -4.01 -15.25
CA ARG A 319 -0.75 -3.05 -16.27
C ARG A 319 -0.39 -1.69 -15.67
N PHE A 320 -1.17 -1.20 -14.71
CA PHE A 320 -0.83 0.02 -13.97
C PHE A 320 0.50 -0.12 -13.22
N VAL A 321 0.65 -1.18 -12.43
CA VAL A 321 1.89 -1.42 -11.66
C VAL A 321 3.09 -1.52 -12.60
N ARG A 322 3.01 -2.35 -13.66
CA ARG A 322 4.05 -2.54 -14.67
C ARG A 322 4.47 -1.22 -15.31
N ASP A 323 3.50 -0.40 -15.71
CA ASP A 323 3.76 0.87 -16.41
C ASP A 323 4.36 1.92 -15.45
N ILE A 324 3.91 1.96 -14.19
CA ILE A 324 4.48 2.82 -13.14
C ILE A 324 5.94 2.41 -12.86
N LEU A 325 6.21 1.12 -12.66
CA LEU A 325 7.56 0.63 -12.39
C LEU A 325 8.51 0.91 -13.55
N ALA A 326 8.08 0.72 -14.80
CA ALA A 326 8.85 1.09 -15.99
C ALA A 326 9.15 2.59 -16.05
N SER A 327 8.16 3.43 -15.71
CA SER A 327 8.35 4.88 -15.68
C SER A 327 9.31 5.30 -14.56
N LEU A 328 9.19 4.71 -13.36
CA LEU A 328 10.04 5.05 -12.23
C LEU A 328 11.49 4.58 -12.47
N SER A 329 11.71 3.37 -12.98
CA SER A 329 13.06 2.83 -13.25
C SER A 329 13.82 3.60 -14.33
N THR A 330 13.11 4.31 -15.21
CA THR A 330 13.72 5.20 -16.20
C THR A 330 13.95 6.62 -15.67
N SER A 331 13.19 7.06 -14.67
CA SER A 331 13.23 8.43 -14.15
C SER A 331 14.13 8.61 -12.92
N CYS A 332 14.40 7.54 -12.18
CA CYS A 332 15.24 7.53 -10.98
C CYS A 332 15.94 6.18 -10.82
N ASP A 333 16.95 6.11 -9.95
CA ASP A 333 17.67 4.87 -9.62
C ASP A 333 16.76 3.98 -8.76
N TYR A 334 15.86 3.24 -9.41
CA TYR A 334 14.85 2.37 -8.80
C TYR A 334 14.64 1.11 -9.63
N HIS A 335 15.02 -0.03 -9.07
CA HIS A 335 15.08 -1.29 -9.79
C HIS A 335 14.42 -2.41 -8.97
N PRO A 336 13.10 -2.33 -8.69
CA PRO A 336 12.41 -3.34 -7.91
C PRO A 336 12.20 -4.62 -8.72
N VAL A 337 11.87 -5.70 -8.00
CA VAL A 337 11.35 -6.93 -8.60
C VAL A 337 9.82 -6.86 -8.58
N LEU A 338 9.18 -7.07 -9.73
CA LEU A 338 7.74 -7.30 -9.82
C LEU A 338 7.46 -8.80 -9.79
N CYS A 339 6.63 -9.23 -8.86
CA CYS A 339 6.14 -10.60 -8.70
C CYS A 339 4.67 -10.68 -9.12
N GLU A 340 4.39 -11.41 -10.20
CA GLU A 340 3.05 -11.60 -10.76
C GLU A 340 2.49 -12.97 -10.33
N SER A 341 1.32 -13.00 -9.70
CA SER A 341 0.57 -14.23 -9.37
C SER A 341 -0.84 -14.20 -9.95
N VAL A 342 -1.60 -15.28 -9.75
CA VAL A 342 -2.93 -15.46 -10.36
C VAL A 342 -3.95 -15.79 -9.29
N VAL A 343 -5.07 -15.08 -9.29
CA VAL A 343 -6.30 -15.46 -8.56
C VAL A 343 -7.30 -16.11 -9.51
N HIS A 344 -7.48 -15.53 -10.69
CA HIS A 344 -8.42 -16.01 -11.69
C HIS A 344 -7.70 -16.65 -12.90
N GLY A 345 -7.58 -17.98 -12.87
CA GLY A 345 -7.00 -18.79 -13.96
C GLY A 345 -7.88 -18.91 -15.20
N GLU A 346 -7.43 -19.65 -16.23
CA GLU A 346 -8.21 -19.81 -17.47
C GLU A 346 -9.44 -20.73 -17.32
N GLU A 347 -9.40 -21.67 -16.37
CA GLU A 347 -10.46 -22.63 -16.08
C GLU A 347 -11.22 -22.24 -14.81
N GLU A 348 -12.54 -22.38 -14.79
CA GLU A 348 -13.37 -22.06 -13.61
C GLU A 348 -13.06 -22.98 -12.42
N GLU A 349 -12.58 -24.20 -12.68
CA GLU A 349 -12.23 -25.18 -11.67
C GLU A 349 -10.81 -25.02 -11.10
N TRP A 350 -10.05 -24.00 -11.55
CA TRP A 350 -8.74 -23.66 -11.02
C TRP A 350 -8.84 -22.51 -9.98
N PRO A 351 -8.14 -22.60 -8.83
CA PRO A 351 -7.33 -23.74 -8.39
C PRO A 351 -8.18 -24.92 -7.90
N GLU A 352 -7.63 -26.13 -7.94
CA GLU A 352 -8.42 -27.31 -7.56
C GLU A 352 -8.91 -27.23 -6.11
N GLU A 353 -10.15 -27.61 -5.85
CA GLU A 353 -10.77 -27.55 -4.52
C GLU A 353 -9.91 -28.17 -3.41
N LEU A 354 -9.96 -27.58 -2.22
CA LEU A 354 -9.30 -28.12 -1.03
C LEU A 354 -9.96 -29.43 -0.61
N GLU A 355 -9.16 -30.50 -0.54
CA GLU A 355 -9.62 -31.81 -0.10
C GLU A 355 -9.44 -31.98 1.41
N PHE A 356 -10.26 -32.86 2.01
CA PHE A 356 -10.21 -33.16 3.44
C PHE A 356 -10.07 -34.66 3.67
N ARG A 357 -9.34 -35.03 4.72
CA ARG A 357 -9.30 -36.40 5.25
C ARG A 357 -10.63 -36.73 5.96
N GLU A 358 -10.85 -38.01 6.25
CA GLU A 358 -12.03 -38.46 7.01
C GLU A 358 -12.16 -37.81 8.40
N ASP A 359 -11.04 -37.39 9.00
CA ASP A 359 -11.00 -36.69 10.30
C ASP A 359 -11.24 -35.18 10.19
N GLY A 360 -11.51 -34.65 8.99
CA GLY A 360 -11.72 -33.23 8.73
C GLY A 360 -10.44 -32.42 8.56
N THR A 361 -9.26 -33.04 8.58
CA THR A 361 -7.99 -32.33 8.37
C THR A 361 -7.81 -32.00 6.88
N PRO A 362 -7.46 -30.75 6.52
CA PRO A 362 -7.16 -30.38 5.14
C PRO A 362 -6.00 -31.17 4.53
N ILE A 363 -6.08 -31.40 3.21
CA ILE A 363 -5.03 -31.99 2.38
C ILE A 363 -4.54 -30.89 1.42
N TYR A 364 -3.47 -30.22 1.83
CA TYR A 364 -2.85 -29.19 1.01
C TYR A 364 -2.03 -29.84 -0.11
N LYS A 365 -2.34 -29.48 -1.36
CA LYS A 365 -1.61 -29.85 -2.58
C LYS A 365 -0.84 -28.64 -3.12
N GLU A 366 0.12 -28.86 -4.01
CA GLU A 366 0.76 -27.76 -4.73
C GLU A 366 -0.19 -27.16 -5.78
N PHE A 367 0.01 -25.90 -6.15
CA PHE A 367 -0.66 -25.29 -7.30
C PHE A 367 -0.26 -26.00 -8.60
N SER A 368 -1.24 -26.18 -9.47
CA SER A 368 -1.07 -26.53 -10.88
C SER A 368 -0.99 -25.25 -11.74
N ASN A 369 -0.60 -25.42 -13.01
CA ASN A 369 -0.52 -24.32 -13.95
C ASN A 369 -1.91 -23.66 -14.11
N PRO A 370 -2.08 -22.35 -13.84
CA PRO A 370 -3.34 -21.62 -14.07
C PRO A 370 -3.71 -21.49 -15.54
N PHE A 371 -2.74 -21.64 -16.44
CA PHE A 371 -2.88 -21.41 -17.87
C PHE A 371 -2.35 -22.61 -18.68
N PRO A 372 -2.97 -23.82 -18.56
CA PRO A 372 -2.48 -25.01 -19.25
C PRO A 372 -2.61 -24.94 -20.77
N THR A 373 -3.54 -24.14 -21.31
CA THR A 373 -3.80 -24.06 -22.76
C THR A 373 -3.75 -22.66 -23.35
N MET A 374 -3.90 -21.60 -22.55
CA MET A 374 -3.81 -20.22 -23.00
C MET A 374 -2.38 -19.88 -23.42
N GLU A 375 -2.24 -19.24 -24.59
CA GLU A 375 -0.97 -18.68 -25.02
C GLU A 375 -0.66 -17.42 -24.22
N THR A 376 0.27 -17.51 -23.27
CA THR A 376 0.79 -16.39 -22.48
C THR A 376 2.28 -16.19 -22.73
N THR A 377 2.83 -15.08 -22.25
CA THR A 377 4.29 -14.92 -22.17
C THR A 377 4.90 -15.58 -20.93
N LEU A 378 4.07 -16.23 -20.10
CA LEU A 378 4.45 -16.80 -18.81
C LEU A 378 4.68 -18.30 -18.97
N SER A 379 5.90 -18.75 -18.65
CA SER A 379 6.22 -20.18 -18.65
C SER A 379 6.04 -20.76 -17.25
N TRP A 380 5.16 -21.76 -17.09
CA TRP A 380 4.98 -22.45 -15.81
C TRP A 380 6.27 -23.12 -15.30
N ASP A 381 7.13 -23.56 -16.22
CA ASP A 381 8.43 -24.17 -15.87
C ASP A 381 9.45 -23.16 -15.31
N GLU A 382 9.19 -21.85 -15.47
CA GLU A 382 10.06 -20.75 -15.01
C GLU A 382 9.50 -20.05 -13.76
N VAL A 383 8.43 -20.58 -13.17
CA VAL A 383 7.77 -19.96 -12.02
C VAL A 383 8.63 -20.07 -10.76
N THR A 384 8.69 -18.99 -9.98
CA THR A 384 9.25 -19.01 -8.63
C THR A 384 8.20 -19.54 -7.68
N LYS A 385 8.55 -20.55 -6.87
CA LYS A 385 7.66 -21.09 -5.83
C LYS A 385 8.25 -20.88 -4.45
N ILE A 386 7.41 -20.52 -3.49
CA ILE A 386 7.74 -20.62 -2.06
C ILE A 386 6.92 -21.76 -1.45
N THR A 387 7.51 -22.52 -0.53
CA THR A 387 6.79 -23.57 0.18
C THR A 387 6.31 -23.04 1.52
N LEU A 388 5.05 -23.32 1.86
CA LEU A 388 4.45 -22.91 3.14
C LEU A 388 4.56 -24.05 4.15
N THR A 389 4.96 -23.69 5.36
CA THR A 389 4.94 -24.59 6.53
C THR A 389 3.50 -24.90 6.97
N ASP A 390 3.31 -25.96 7.77
CA ASP A 390 1.97 -26.27 8.32
C ASP A 390 1.40 -25.13 9.17
N GLU A 391 2.26 -24.36 9.86
CA GLU A 391 1.86 -23.18 10.64
C GLU A 391 1.41 -22.04 9.73
N GLU A 392 2.16 -21.74 8.68
CA GLU A 392 1.81 -20.70 7.69
C GLU A 392 0.52 -21.04 6.94
N LEU A 393 0.28 -22.33 6.65
CA LEU A 393 -0.97 -22.81 6.04
C LEU A 393 -2.16 -22.72 6.99
N ALA A 394 -1.96 -23.03 8.28
CA ALA A 394 -3.01 -22.90 9.27
C ALA A 394 -3.43 -21.43 9.45
N LEU A 395 -2.46 -20.50 9.49
CA LEU A 395 -2.71 -19.07 9.52
C LEU A 395 -3.37 -18.58 8.23
N LYS A 396 -2.90 -18.99 7.05
CA LYS A 396 -3.56 -18.67 5.77
C LYS A 396 -5.01 -19.14 5.75
N TYR A 397 -5.29 -20.36 6.21
CA TYR A 397 -6.65 -20.90 6.30
C TYR A 397 -7.52 -20.05 7.24
N GLN A 398 -7.00 -19.62 8.40
CA GLN A 398 -7.72 -18.73 9.31
C GLN A 398 -7.97 -17.35 8.69
N ALA A 399 -6.97 -16.77 8.05
CA ALA A 399 -7.07 -15.47 7.38
C ALA A 399 -8.12 -15.49 6.25
N ILE A 400 -8.16 -16.55 5.43
CA ILE A 400 -9.23 -16.76 4.43
C ILE A 400 -10.61 -16.82 5.10
N GLY A 401 -10.69 -17.38 6.31
CA GLY A 401 -11.92 -17.45 7.09
C GLY A 401 -12.48 -16.11 7.56
N GLU A 402 -11.67 -15.04 7.60
CA GLU A 402 -12.14 -13.70 7.98
C GLU A 402 -13.07 -13.06 6.94
N PHE A 403 -12.99 -13.49 5.68
CA PHE A 403 -13.80 -12.98 4.57
C PHE A 403 -15.19 -13.62 4.53
N ASP A 404 -16.00 -13.41 5.57
CA ASP A 404 -17.37 -13.92 5.67
C ASP A 404 -18.22 -13.48 4.46
N SER A 405 -18.08 -12.22 4.04
CA SER A 405 -18.77 -11.65 2.90
C SER A 405 -18.49 -12.39 1.60
N GLN A 406 -17.28 -12.92 1.40
CA GLN A 406 -16.89 -13.67 0.21
C GLN A 406 -17.17 -15.16 0.36
N ASN A 407 -17.00 -15.72 1.56
CA ASN A 407 -17.17 -17.14 1.82
C ASN A 407 -18.65 -17.57 1.87
N ASN A 408 -19.48 -16.77 2.55
CA ASN A 408 -20.89 -17.07 2.81
C ASN A 408 -21.86 -16.21 1.98
N GLY A 409 -21.33 -15.19 1.30
CA GLY A 409 -22.11 -14.33 0.43
C GLY A 409 -22.96 -13.34 1.21
N GLY A 410 -23.89 -12.72 0.50
CA GLY A 410 -24.79 -11.72 1.07
C GLY A 410 -26.22 -11.90 0.62
N LYS A 411 -27.04 -10.88 0.90
CA LYS A 411 -28.45 -10.89 0.48
C LYS A 411 -28.63 -10.99 -1.05
N ASN A 412 -27.66 -10.50 -1.81
CA ASN A 412 -27.77 -10.30 -3.26
C ASN A 412 -26.80 -11.17 -4.08
N TYR A 413 -25.99 -12.02 -3.44
CA TYR A 413 -24.99 -12.85 -4.12
C TYR A 413 -24.62 -14.06 -3.25
N ASP A 414 -24.28 -15.16 -3.91
CA ASP A 414 -23.87 -16.39 -3.24
C ASP A 414 -22.40 -16.29 -2.79
N GLY A 415 -22.06 -16.99 -1.71
CA GLY A 415 -20.68 -17.11 -1.25
C GLY A 415 -19.88 -18.12 -2.07
N ASN A 416 -18.55 -17.94 -2.07
CA ASN A 416 -17.61 -18.75 -2.82
C ASN A 416 -16.54 -19.42 -1.94
N SER A 417 -16.93 -19.88 -0.75
CA SER A 417 -16.00 -20.51 0.22
C SER A 417 -15.14 -21.62 -0.39
N LYS A 418 -15.70 -22.47 -1.26
CA LYS A 418 -14.93 -23.54 -1.91
C LYS A 418 -13.75 -23.01 -2.72
N PHE A 419 -13.98 -21.96 -3.51
CA PHE A 419 -12.95 -21.30 -4.31
C PHE A 419 -11.91 -20.64 -3.39
N ASN A 420 -12.35 -19.85 -2.42
CA ASN A 420 -11.44 -19.13 -1.53
C ASN A 420 -10.52 -20.11 -0.76
N TYR A 421 -11.07 -21.16 -0.17
CA TYR A 421 -10.26 -22.17 0.53
C TYR A 421 -9.40 -23.03 -0.40
N ALA A 422 -9.69 -23.09 -1.70
CA ALA A 422 -8.82 -23.77 -2.66
C ALA A 422 -7.43 -23.13 -2.75
N PHE A 423 -7.26 -21.85 -2.37
CA PHE A 423 -5.94 -21.19 -2.28
C PHE A 423 -5.07 -21.64 -1.09
N CYS A 424 -5.60 -22.49 -0.21
CA CYS A 424 -4.77 -23.22 0.76
C CYS A 424 -3.99 -24.32 0.06
N LYS A 425 -2.88 -23.95 -0.60
CA LYS A 425 -1.96 -24.85 -1.30
C LYS A 425 -0.60 -24.87 -0.62
N ARG A 426 0.16 -25.96 -0.80
CA ARG A 426 1.48 -26.19 -0.19
C ARG A 426 2.54 -25.17 -0.60
N ASP A 427 2.31 -24.49 -1.70
CA ASP A 427 3.15 -23.46 -2.25
C ASP A 427 2.33 -22.21 -2.58
N GLU A 428 3.04 -21.09 -2.74
CA GLU A 428 2.60 -19.95 -3.52
C GLU A 428 3.59 -19.76 -4.66
N PHE A 429 3.16 -19.12 -5.74
CA PHE A 429 3.97 -19.01 -6.95
C PHE A 429 3.87 -17.63 -7.59
N TYR A 430 4.96 -17.21 -8.23
CA TYR A 430 5.06 -15.92 -8.92
C TYR A 430 5.98 -16.01 -10.14
N TRP A 431 5.66 -15.27 -11.19
CA TRP A 431 6.64 -14.90 -12.21
C TRP A 431 7.31 -13.58 -11.83
N THR A 432 8.62 -13.50 -12.02
CA THR A 432 9.42 -12.37 -11.55
C THR A 432 9.98 -11.55 -12.71
N PHE A 433 9.83 -10.23 -12.63
CA PHE A 433 10.35 -9.28 -13.62
C PHE A 433 11.25 -8.25 -12.94
N GLN A 434 12.49 -8.16 -13.39
CA GLN A 434 13.46 -7.18 -12.89
C GLN A 434 13.36 -5.88 -13.68
N TYR A 435 13.19 -4.75 -12.99
CA TYR A 435 13.14 -3.41 -13.56
C TYR A 435 14.47 -2.66 -13.46
#